data_AF-A0AAU9T830-F1
#
_entry.id   AF-A0AAU9T830-F1
#
_cell.length_a   1.000
_cell.length_b   1.000
_cell.length_c   1.000
_cell.angle_alpha   90.00
_cell.angle_beta   90.00
_cell.angle_gamma   90.00
#
_symmetry.space_group_name_H-M   'P 1'
#
loop_
_entity.id
_entity.type
_entity.pdbx_description
1 polymer ?
#
loop_
_entity_poly.entity_id
_entity_poly.type
_entity_poly.pdbx_seq_one_letter_code
_entity_poly.pdbx_strand_id
1 'polypeptide(L)'
;MLNETINSFIRHLLYILTLYLIHHQLIYITLSHIHKIQIKTTSSSPPHIMAIARWLNRTVGFFVFFLLDIIDFLLCFTYKTLDFFFESEWKPCYCSTPLEAQGKTGKIIVSERGEYSKVVSMTRTKIHFDEISDTLYSRGPSLLMRLSKLVRSVKCFNYKGLIMRRNVVESCDHNDHQSKKKLCGRNKKRLMTLNSTVVEKSPTTPRWSDCHCSFCTSWLPSSTKDSLFVNVQQPKDNKKARDNVVFIHGFLSSSSFWTETLFPNFSDSTKSNYRLIAVDLLGYGRSPKPNDSLYTLREHLEMIEKSVISHYKLKKFHIVAHSLGCVLALALAVKHPGAIKSLTLLAPPYYKVPKGVHAAQYVMRKVAPKNVWPPMQFGASLISWYEHIGRTVCLVLCKNHRLLESLTRLLTLNRMKTYLIEGFLCHTHNGSWHTLHNIIFGSGGKLESYLDHVRDHVDCDVTIFHGGKDEVIPVECSYGVKTKVPRATVHVIPDKDHITIVVGRQKDFARELELIWQKSTKTC
;
A
#
# COMPACT_ATOMS: atom_id res chain seq x y z
N MET A 1 12.43 -33.53 -0.83
CA MET A 1 13.20 -33.21 0.40
C MET A 1 13.15 -31.72 0.77
N LEU A 2 13.74 -30.77 0.03
CA LEU A 2 13.80 -29.36 0.49
C LEU A 2 12.43 -28.65 0.63
N ASN A 3 11.49 -28.90 -0.30
CA ASN A 3 10.11 -28.42 -0.18
C ASN A 3 9.37 -29.01 1.03
N GLU A 4 9.70 -30.24 1.43
CA GLU A 4 9.13 -30.86 2.63
C GLU A 4 9.75 -30.28 3.89
N THR A 5 11.04 -29.95 3.89
CA THR A 5 11.72 -29.26 4.99
C THR A 5 11.16 -27.85 5.20
N ILE A 6 10.87 -27.12 4.12
CA ILE A 6 10.22 -25.79 4.19
C ILE A 6 8.77 -25.92 4.63
N ASN A 7 8.02 -26.88 4.08
CA ASN A 7 6.66 -27.13 4.54
C ASN A 7 6.64 -27.65 5.99
N SER A 8 7.70 -28.32 6.45
CA SER A 8 7.87 -28.74 7.84
C SER A 8 8.23 -27.56 8.74
N PHE A 9 9.11 -26.66 8.31
CA PHE A 9 9.45 -25.42 9.00
C PHE A 9 8.26 -24.47 9.07
N ILE A 10 7.51 -24.32 7.97
CA ILE A 10 6.26 -23.55 7.93
C ILE A 10 5.20 -24.22 8.80
N ARG A 11 5.07 -25.56 8.80
CA ARG A 11 4.17 -26.26 9.72
C ARG A 11 4.58 -26.10 11.18
N HIS A 12 5.87 -26.12 11.50
CA HIS A 12 6.39 -25.86 12.84
C HIS A 12 6.20 -24.41 13.25
N LEU A 13 6.44 -23.45 12.35
CA LEU A 13 6.20 -22.03 12.59
C LEU A 13 4.71 -21.76 12.74
N LEU A 14 3.85 -22.39 11.94
CA LEU A 14 2.40 -22.34 12.07
C LEU A 14 1.94 -23.01 13.36
N TYR A 15 2.52 -24.14 13.75
CA TYR A 15 2.22 -24.83 15.01
C TYR A 15 2.66 -24.00 16.21
N ILE A 16 3.83 -23.37 16.16
CA ILE A 16 4.32 -22.42 17.17
C ILE A 16 3.46 -21.16 17.18
N LEU A 17 3.06 -20.62 16.03
CA LEU A 17 2.12 -19.49 15.93
C LEU A 17 0.73 -19.87 16.41
N THR A 18 0.28 -21.11 16.20
CA THR A 18 -1.05 -21.60 16.63
C THR A 18 -1.04 -21.90 18.12
N LEU A 19 0.01 -22.53 18.65
CA LEU A 19 0.26 -22.68 20.08
C LEU A 19 0.44 -21.31 20.75
N TYR A 20 1.14 -20.39 20.10
CA TYR A 20 1.27 -19.01 20.54
C TYR A 20 -0.11 -18.35 20.55
N LEU A 21 -0.94 -18.49 19.52
CA LEU A 21 -2.33 -17.99 19.46
C LEU A 21 -3.26 -18.65 20.49
N ILE A 22 -3.05 -19.92 20.84
CA ILE A 22 -3.77 -20.65 21.89
C ILE A 22 -3.33 -20.16 23.28
N HIS A 23 -2.03 -19.99 23.54
CA HIS A 23 -1.52 -19.29 24.73
C HIS A 23 -1.93 -17.80 24.73
N HIS A 24 -2.07 -17.21 23.55
CA HIS A 24 -2.61 -15.88 23.34
C HIS A 24 -4.10 -15.85 23.61
N GLN A 25 -4.84 -16.96 23.66
CA GLN A 25 -6.21 -16.93 24.19
C GLN A 25 -6.21 -16.65 25.68
N LEU A 26 -5.24 -17.16 26.45
CA LEU A 26 -5.07 -16.75 27.85
C LEU A 26 -4.67 -15.28 27.97
N ILE A 27 -3.71 -14.80 27.18
CA ILE A 27 -3.34 -13.37 27.14
C ILE A 27 -4.49 -12.51 26.62
N TYR A 28 -5.28 -12.99 25.66
CA TYR A 28 -6.44 -12.33 25.08
C TYR A 28 -7.60 -12.28 26.08
N ILE A 29 -7.84 -13.35 26.83
CA ILE A 29 -8.80 -13.37 27.94
C ILE A 29 -8.31 -12.40 29.02
N THR A 30 -7.02 -12.38 29.33
CA THR A 30 -6.45 -11.47 30.35
C THR A 30 -6.50 -10.01 29.89
N LEU A 31 -6.13 -9.70 28.66
CA LEU A 31 -6.19 -8.36 28.05
C LEU A 31 -7.63 -7.91 27.80
N SER A 32 -8.52 -8.82 27.38
CA SER A 32 -9.95 -8.57 27.25
C SER A 32 -10.59 -8.33 28.62
N HIS A 33 -10.17 -9.05 29.66
CA HIS A 33 -10.59 -8.77 31.05
C HIS A 33 -10.03 -7.45 31.55
N ILE A 34 -8.74 -7.16 31.35
CA ILE A 34 -8.13 -5.86 31.69
C ILE A 34 -8.85 -4.72 30.96
N HIS A 35 -9.21 -4.91 29.69
CA HIS A 35 -9.93 -3.92 28.92
C HIS A 35 -11.41 -3.82 29.33
N LYS A 36 -12.09 -4.94 29.64
CA LYS A 36 -13.44 -4.92 30.23
C LYS A 36 -13.46 -4.28 31.62
N ILE A 37 -12.39 -4.43 32.41
CA ILE A 37 -12.16 -3.72 33.67
C ILE A 37 -11.91 -2.22 33.39
N GLN A 38 -11.22 -1.87 32.30
CA GLN A 38 -11.07 -0.47 31.85
C GLN A 38 -12.36 0.16 31.30
N ILE A 39 -13.22 -0.60 30.62
CA ILE A 39 -14.53 -0.11 30.15
C ILE A 39 -15.51 0.00 31.32
N LYS A 40 -15.45 -0.92 32.30
CA LYS A 40 -16.23 -0.85 33.55
C LYS A 40 -15.74 0.25 34.50
N THR A 41 -14.54 0.78 34.32
CA THR A 41 -14.10 1.99 35.03
C THR A 41 -14.70 3.21 34.32
N THR A 42 -15.94 3.53 34.70
CA THR A 42 -16.65 4.74 34.30
C THR A 42 -15.86 6.00 34.71
N SER A 43 -16.22 7.16 34.15
CA SER A 43 -15.69 8.49 34.52
C SER A 43 -15.79 8.83 36.01
N SER A 44 -16.47 8.00 36.80
CA SER A 44 -16.58 8.06 38.27
C SER A 44 -15.52 7.23 39.02
N SER A 45 -14.58 6.57 38.32
CA SER A 45 -13.52 5.79 38.95
C SER A 45 -12.44 6.69 39.56
N PRO A 46 -11.89 6.38 40.75
CA PRO A 46 -10.85 7.19 41.36
C PRO A 46 -9.64 7.40 40.41
N PRO A 47 -9.06 8.61 40.35
CA PRO A 47 -8.00 8.95 39.40
C PRO A 47 -6.74 8.06 39.53
N HIS A 48 -6.49 7.51 40.73
CA HIS A 48 -5.39 6.58 40.96
C HIS A 48 -5.60 5.22 40.25
N ILE A 49 -6.82 4.69 40.20
CA ILE A 49 -7.15 3.44 39.50
C ILE A 49 -6.95 3.63 38.00
N MET A 50 -7.41 4.76 37.45
CA MET A 50 -7.21 5.10 36.04
C MET A 50 -5.72 5.31 35.69
N ALA A 51 -4.91 5.82 36.62
CA ALA A 51 -3.47 5.96 36.43
C ALA A 51 -2.77 4.58 36.40
N ILE A 52 -3.10 3.70 37.35
CA ILE A 52 -2.55 2.33 37.41
C ILE A 52 -2.92 1.54 36.15
N ALA A 53 -4.18 1.59 35.71
CA ALA A 53 -4.63 0.89 34.51
C ALA A 53 -3.93 1.40 33.23
N ARG A 54 -3.69 2.71 33.12
CA ARG A 54 -2.93 3.30 32.02
C ARG A 54 -1.46 2.90 32.06
N TRP A 55 -0.86 2.86 33.25
CA TRP A 55 0.52 2.42 33.44
C TRP A 55 0.69 0.95 33.05
N LEU A 56 -0.17 0.06 33.54
CA LEU A 56 -0.17 -1.36 33.18
C LEU A 56 -0.28 -1.57 31.67
N ASN A 57 -1.20 -0.88 31.00
CA ASN A 57 -1.37 -1.01 29.55
C ASN A 57 -0.10 -0.53 28.79
N ARG A 58 0.52 0.58 29.23
CA ARG A 58 1.79 1.05 28.65
C ARG A 58 2.93 0.06 28.87
N THR A 59 3.03 -0.52 30.06
CA THR A 59 4.06 -1.49 30.41
C THR A 59 3.91 -2.78 29.58
N VAL A 60 2.70 -3.34 29.52
CA VAL A 60 2.41 -4.52 28.69
C VAL A 60 2.67 -4.23 27.22
N GLY A 61 2.20 -3.08 26.71
CA GLY A 61 2.48 -2.63 25.36
C GLY A 61 3.98 -2.55 25.08
N PHE A 62 4.77 -1.96 25.98
CA PHE A 62 6.22 -1.88 25.83
C PHE A 62 6.87 -3.25 25.65
N PHE A 63 6.56 -4.22 26.51
CA PHE A 63 7.13 -5.57 26.42
C PHE A 63 6.69 -6.31 25.15
N VAL A 64 5.40 -6.21 24.79
CA VAL A 64 4.88 -6.85 23.57
C VAL A 64 5.57 -6.29 22.32
N PHE A 65 5.61 -4.96 22.16
CA PHE A 65 6.25 -4.34 21.00
C PHE A 65 7.78 -4.49 20.99
N PHE A 66 8.42 -4.59 22.16
CA PHE A 66 9.84 -4.92 22.25
C PHE A 66 10.12 -6.35 21.77
N LEU A 67 9.31 -7.32 22.17
CA LEU A 67 9.42 -8.70 21.68
C LEU A 67 9.18 -8.77 20.17
N LEU A 68 8.17 -8.05 19.66
CA LEU A 68 7.90 -7.96 18.22
C LEU A 68 9.08 -7.34 17.45
N ASP A 69 9.76 -6.34 18.02
CA ASP A 69 10.97 -5.78 17.41
C ASP A 69 12.08 -6.83 17.25
N ILE A 70 12.25 -7.72 18.24
CA ILE A 70 13.22 -8.84 18.19
C ILE A 70 12.79 -9.86 17.13
N ILE A 71 11.52 -10.27 17.14
CA ILE A 71 10.98 -11.25 16.18
C ILE A 71 11.17 -10.74 14.75
N ASP A 72 10.79 -9.49 14.47
CA ASP A 72 10.91 -8.92 13.13
C ASP A 72 12.38 -8.80 12.67
N PHE A 73 13.30 -8.54 13.61
CA PHE A 73 14.74 -8.56 13.32
C PHE A 73 15.24 -9.97 12.93
N LEU A 74 14.84 -11.01 13.67
CA LEU A 74 15.17 -12.40 13.35
C LEU A 74 14.56 -12.83 12.00
N LEU A 75 13.33 -12.40 11.74
CA LEU A 75 12.67 -12.65 10.46
C LEU A 75 13.36 -11.92 9.29
N CYS A 76 13.87 -10.69 9.46
CA CYS A 76 14.68 -10.02 8.42
C CYS A 76 15.87 -10.90 8.01
N PHE A 77 16.62 -11.44 8.97
CA PHE A 77 17.76 -12.32 8.67
C PHE A 77 17.32 -13.60 7.95
N THR A 78 16.25 -14.22 8.42
CA THR A 78 15.68 -15.44 7.83
C THR A 78 15.25 -15.19 6.38
N TYR A 79 14.43 -14.16 6.13
CA TYR A 79 13.95 -13.85 4.79
C TYR A 79 15.07 -13.46 3.84
N LYS A 80 16.08 -12.71 4.29
CA LYS A 80 17.22 -12.35 3.47
C LYS A 80 18.01 -13.59 3.01
N THR A 81 18.16 -14.56 3.90
CA THR A 81 18.79 -15.84 3.58
C THR A 81 17.96 -16.66 2.60
N LEU A 82 16.64 -16.72 2.79
CA LEU A 82 15.72 -17.42 1.90
C LEU A 82 15.67 -16.78 0.51
N ASP A 83 15.58 -15.44 0.42
CA ASP A 83 15.57 -14.71 -0.84
C ASP A 83 16.86 -14.93 -1.62
N PHE A 84 18.01 -14.93 -0.95
CA PHE A 84 19.28 -15.27 -1.57
C PHE A 84 19.30 -16.71 -2.10
N PHE A 85 18.77 -17.66 -1.33
CA PHE A 85 18.77 -19.07 -1.71
C PHE A 85 17.83 -19.36 -2.90
N PHE A 86 16.63 -18.78 -2.92
CA PHE A 86 15.62 -19.06 -3.95
C PHE A 86 15.71 -18.17 -5.18
N GLU A 87 16.10 -16.92 -5.01
CA GLU A 87 16.08 -15.92 -6.08
C GLU A 87 17.50 -15.55 -6.54
N SER A 88 18.54 -16.11 -5.91
CA SER A 88 19.96 -15.75 -6.14
C SER A 88 20.23 -14.24 -5.96
N GLU A 89 19.34 -13.55 -5.25
CA GLU A 89 19.37 -12.12 -5.05
C GLU A 89 19.46 -11.78 -3.56
N TRP A 90 20.54 -11.10 -3.18
CA TRP A 90 20.67 -10.51 -1.85
C TRP A 90 19.93 -9.16 -1.82
N LYS A 91 18.64 -9.19 -1.48
CA LYS A 91 17.80 -7.98 -1.44
C LYS A 91 18.10 -7.15 -0.19
N PRO A 92 18.18 -5.81 -0.30
CA PRO A 92 18.23 -4.96 0.88
C PRO A 92 16.90 -5.10 1.64
N CYS A 93 17.00 -5.33 2.95
CA CYS A 93 15.88 -5.40 3.88
C CYS A 93 15.66 -3.99 4.45
N TYR A 94 14.42 -3.54 4.67
CA TYR A 94 14.13 -2.16 5.10
C TYR A 94 14.62 -1.86 6.53
N CYS A 95 14.99 -2.89 7.28
CA CYS A 95 15.76 -2.77 8.52
C CYS A 95 17.17 -2.17 8.33
N SER A 96 17.65 -2.06 7.08
CA SER A 96 18.96 -1.53 6.70
C SER A 96 18.82 -0.02 6.42
N THR A 97 19.85 0.77 6.77
CA THR A 97 19.83 2.22 6.50
C THR A 97 19.68 2.51 5.00
N PRO A 98 19.09 3.66 4.59
CA PRO A 98 18.87 4.01 3.18
C PRO A 98 20.12 3.84 2.28
N LEU A 99 21.31 4.02 2.85
CA LEU A 99 22.60 3.90 2.18
C LEU A 99 22.99 2.45 1.79
N GLU A 100 22.49 1.42 2.47
CA GLU A 100 22.84 0.02 2.14
C GLU A 100 21.95 -0.56 1.01
N ALA A 101 20.86 0.13 0.64
CA ALA A 101 20.01 -0.24 -0.49
C ALA A 101 20.63 0.08 -1.87
N GLN A 102 21.83 0.68 -1.90
CA GLN A 102 22.51 1.25 -3.07
C GLN A 102 23.02 0.24 -4.12
N GLY A 103 22.83 -1.07 -3.95
CA GLY A 103 23.61 -2.06 -4.71
C GLY A 103 23.08 -2.50 -6.08
N LYS A 104 21.76 -2.69 -6.28
CA LYS A 104 21.31 -3.61 -7.37
C LYS A 104 19.99 -3.29 -8.09
N THR A 105 19.18 -2.33 -7.64
CA THR A 105 17.84 -2.09 -8.24
C THR A 105 17.84 -1.12 -9.43
N GLY A 106 18.98 -0.56 -9.82
CA GLY A 106 19.05 0.51 -10.83
C GLY A 106 18.32 1.82 -10.44
N LYS A 107 17.75 1.87 -9.23
CA LYS A 107 17.00 3.00 -8.67
C LYS A 107 17.84 3.62 -7.53
N ILE A 108 18.28 4.87 -7.70
CA ILE A 108 19.17 5.54 -6.73
C ILE A 108 18.33 6.31 -5.72
N ILE A 109 18.36 5.93 -4.44
CA ILE A 109 17.70 6.70 -3.38
C ILE A 109 18.59 7.90 -2.99
N VAL A 110 18.13 9.11 -3.27
CA VAL A 110 18.71 10.38 -2.84
C VAL A 110 17.94 10.86 -1.61
N SER A 111 18.59 10.85 -0.45
CA SER A 111 18.03 11.42 0.77
C SER A 111 18.35 12.91 0.81
N GLU A 112 17.32 13.74 0.70
CA GLU A 112 17.41 15.17 1.00
C GLU A 112 17.21 15.34 2.51
N ARG A 113 18.04 16.16 3.17
CA ARG A 113 17.89 16.41 4.61
C ARG A 113 16.55 17.11 4.87
N GLY A 114 15.52 16.39 5.27
CA GLY A 114 14.39 17.01 5.94
C GLY A 114 13.04 16.30 5.86
N GLU A 115 12.54 15.91 4.68
CA GLU A 115 11.10 15.61 4.60
C GLU A 115 10.70 14.36 3.78
N TYR A 116 11.43 13.96 2.73
CA TYR A 116 11.13 12.73 1.98
C TYR A 116 12.37 12.17 1.30
N SER A 117 12.46 10.83 1.20
CA SER A 117 13.52 10.20 0.40
C SER A 117 13.06 10.15 -1.05
N LYS A 118 13.90 10.63 -1.98
CA LYS A 118 13.60 10.61 -3.40
C LYS A 118 14.30 9.42 -4.04
N VAL A 119 13.62 8.66 -4.87
CA VAL A 119 14.21 7.58 -5.65
C VAL A 119 14.28 8.02 -7.10
N VAL A 120 15.49 7.98 -7.65
CA VAL A 120 15.76 8.27 -9.04
C VAL A 120 15.54 7.00 -9.83
N SER A 121 14.58 7.04 -10.74
CA SER A 121 14.33 6.00 -11.74
C SER A 121 14.64 6.56 -13.12
N MET A 122 15.40 5.81 -13.91
CA MET A 122 15.81 6.22 -15.26
C MET A 122 15.04 5.40 -16.30
N THR A 123 14.27 6.06 -17.16
CA THR A 123 13.78 5.47 -18.42
C THR A 123 14.63 5.98 -19.59
N ARG A 124 14.57 5.31 -20.75
CA ARG A 124 15.43 5.55 -21.95
C ARG A 124 15.59 7.03 -22.37
N THR A 125 14.69 7.92 -21.95
CA THR A 125 14.70 9.35 -22.32
C THR A 125 14.42 10.34 -21.18
N LYS A 126 14.10 9.91 -19.95
CA LYS A 126 13.75 10.81 -18.83
C LYS A 126 14.21 10.29 -17.46
N ILE A 127 14.69 11.21 -16.64
CA ILE A 127 14.96 10.99 -15.21
C ILE A 127 13.68 11.33 -14.45
N HIS A 128 13.17 10.36 -13.68
CA HIS A 128 11.99 10.53 -12.83
C HIS A 128 12.41 10.49 -11.37
N PHE A 129 11.86 11.40 -10.57
CA PHE A 129 11.99 11.38 -9.11
C PHE A 129 10.71 10.86 -8.50
N ASP A 130 10.81 9.74 -7.80
CA ASP A 130 9.76 9.17 -6.99
C ASP A 130 9.92 9.61 -5.55
N GLU A 131 8.89 10.18 -4.97
CA GLU A 131 8.88 10.43 -3.54
C GLU A 131 8.45 9.18 -2.79
N ILE A 132 9.27 8.82 -1.81
CA ILE A 132 9.07 7.65 -0.97
C ILE A 132 8.95 8.09 0.48
N SER A 133 8.02 7.45 1.18
CA SER A 133 7.79 7.70 2.59
C SER A 133 9.01 7.29 3.42
N ASP A 134 9.45 8.17 4.31
CA ASP A 134 10.52 7.90 5.26
C ASP A 134 10.19 6.71 6.19
N THR A 135 8.91 6.47 6.44
CA THR A 135 8.42 5.35 7.27
C THR A 135 8.76 3.99 6.68
N LEU A 136 9.15 3.91 5.40
CA LEU A 136 9.63 2.65 4.81
C LEU A 136 10.97 2.21 5.41
N TYR A 137 11.89 3.15 5.61
CA TYR A 137 13.29 2.84 5.96
C TYR A 137 13.71 3.34 7.35
N SER A 138 12.85 4.13 8.00
CA SER A 138 13.09 4.63 9.34
C SER A 138 12.05 4.07 10.29
N ARG A 139 12.46 3.06 11.06
CA ARG A 139 11.79 2.77 12.32
C ARG A 139 11.95 4.01 13.20
N GLY A 140 10.87 4.57 13.74
CA GLY A 140 10.98 5.57 14.81
C GLY A 140 11.92 5.09 15.92
N PRO A 141 12.43 5.96 16.81
CA PRO A 141 13.54 5.64 17.73
C PRO A 141 13.18 4.51 18.71
N SER A 142 13.32 3.26 18.30
CA SER A 142 13.25 2.08 19.16
C SER A 142 14.57 1.97 19.93
N LEU A 143 14.50 1.37 21.13
CA LEU A 143 15.67 1.16 22.00
C LEU A 143 16.77 0.40 21.24
N LEU A 144 16.38 -0.59 20.43
CA LEU A 144 17.28 -1.38 19.58
C LEU A 144 17.97 -0.54 18.49
N MET A 145 17.33 0.50 17.95
CA MET A 145 18.01 1.41 17.01
C MET A 145 19.00 2.35 17.72
N ARG A 146 18.69 2.79 18.95
CA ARG A 146 19.64 3.55 19.78
C ARG A 146 20.85 2.68 20.16
N LEU A 147 20.61 1.42 20.51
CA LEU A 147 21.64 0.44 20.81
C LEU A 147 22.43 0.04 19.56
N SER A 148 21.80 -0.13 18.39
CA SER A 148 22.51 -0.47 17.15
C SER A 148 23.38 0.67 16.64
N LYS A 149 22.99 1.94 16.85
CA LYS A 149 23.88 3.10 16.63
C LYS A 149 25.08 3.08 17.58
N LEU A 150 24.87 2.72 18.85
CA LEU A 150 25.95 2.57 19.84
C LEU A 150 26.92 1.45 19.45
N VAL A 151 26.40 0.27 19.06
CA VAL A 151 27.19 -0.90 18.64
C VAL A 151 27.92 -0.65 17.31
N ARG A 152 27.35 0.15 16.39
CA ARG A 152 28.03 0.55 15.14
C ARG A 152 29.16 1.54 15.36
N SER A 153 29.10 2.38 16.39
CA SER A 153 30.25 3.21 16.82
C SER A 153 31.45 2.37 17.24
N VAL A 154 31.23 1.09 17.59
CA VAL A 154 32.26 0.16 18.05
C VAL A 154 32.75 -0.79 16.94
N LYS A 155 32.04 -0.89 15.80
CA LYS A 155 32.34 -1.83 14.70
C LYS A 155 32.81 -1.18 13.39
N CYS A 156 33.52 -0.05 13.47
CA CYS A 156 34.29 0.51 12.33
C CYS A 156 35.76 0.07 12.30
N PHE A 157 36.08 -1.09 12.87
CA PHE A 157 37.35 -1.78 12.65
C PHE A 157 37.09 -3.15 12.02
N ASN A 158 37.75 -3.41 10.87
CA ASN A 158 37.90 -4.69 10.18
C ASN A 158 36.69 -5.32 9.46
N TYR A 159 36.29 -4.75 8.31
CA TYR A 159 35.69 -5.54 7.22
C TYR A 159 35.87 -4.91 5.82
N LYS A 160 37.09 -4.48 5.47
CA LYS A 160 37.45 -4.03 4.10
C LYS A 160 38.54 -4.87 3.42
N GLY A 161 38.98 -5.98 4.04
CA GLY A 161 40.15 -6.73 3.59
C GLY A 161 39.92 -8.03 2.81
N LEU A 162 38.68 -8.49 2.56
CA LEU A 162 38.44 -9.89 2.16
C LEU A 162 37.53 -10.12 0.94
N ILE A 163 37.29 -9.11 0.11
CA ILE A 163 36.60 -9.28 -1.19
C ILE A 163 37.44 -8.65 -2.30
N MET A 164 38.67 -9.13 -2.46
CA MET A 164 39.46 -8.87 -3.67
C MET A 164 40.54 -9.95 -3.80
N ARG A 165 40.14 -11.16 -4.23
CA ARG A 165 41.01 -12.20 -4.81
C ARG A 165 40.19 -13.43 -5.16
N ARG A 166 39.76 -13.49 -6.43
CA ARG A 166 39.61 -14.67 -7.29
C ARG A 166 38.56 -14.37 -8.35
N ASN A 167 39.03 -14.05 -9.55
CA ASN A 167 38.55 -14.56 -10.84
C ASN A 167 39.20 -13.72 -11.96
N VAL A 168 40.45 -14.03 -12.25
CA VAL A 168 41.06 -13.83 -13.56
C VAL A 168 41.77 -15.14 -13.86
N VAL A 169 41.16 -15.96 -14.70
CA VAL A 169 41.87 -16.97 -15.49
C VAL A 169 41.59 -16.56 -16.93
N GLU A 170 42.61 -15.98 -17.55
CA GLU A 170 42.67 -15.61 -18.95
C GLU A 170 42.72 -16.87 -19.82
N SER A 171 41.95 -16.87 -20.90
CA SER A 171 42.33 -17.56 -22.13
C SER A 171 42.44 -16.50 -23.23
N CYS A 172 43.60 -16.42 -23.88
CA CYS A 172 43.79 -16.43 -25.32
C CYS A 172 45.15 -15.83 -25.70
N ASP A 173 45.96 -16.66 -26.32
CA ASP A 173 47.16 -16.33 -27.10
C ASP A 173 46.85 -15.29 -28.20
N HIS A 174 47.72 -14.28 -28.34
CA HIS A 174 48.67 -14.14 -29.48
C HIS A 174 49.27 -12.73 -29.57
N ASN A 175 50.59 -12.67 -29.41
CA ASN A 175 51.64 -11.93 -30.14
C ASN A 175 51.29 -10.70 -31.02
N ASP A 176 51.89 -9.57 -30.59
CA ASP A 176 52.95 -8.80 -31.26
C ASP A 176 52.71 -7.44 -31.97
N HIS A 177 53.70 -6.58 -31.64
CA HIS A 177 54.31 -5.44 -32.33
C HIS A 177 53.58 -4.10 -32.60
N GLN A 178 54.01 -3.12 -31.79
CA GLN A 178 54.52 -1.77 -32.16
C GLN A 178 54.06 -1.09 -33.47
N SER A 179 53.51 0.13 -33.36
CA SER A 179 54.20 1.35 -33.84
C SER A 179 53.46 2.64 -33.49
N LYS A 180 54.25 3.71 -33.28
CA LYS A 180 53.83 5.09 -33.00
C LYS A 180 53.44 5.81 -34.30
N LYS A 181 52.43 6.68 -34.27
CA LYS A 181 52.45 7.99 -34.97
C LYS A 181 51.37 8.96 -34.45
N LYS A 182 51.80 10.20 -34.21
CA LYS A 182 51.03 11.40 -33.82
C LYS A 182 50.18 11.91 -34.99
N LEU A 183 48.99 12.46 -34.73
CA LEU A 183 48.59 13.77 -35.25
C LEU A 183 47.47 14.43 -34.41
N CYS A 184 47.42 15.75 -34.52
CA CYS A 184 46.84 16.77 -33.65
C CYS A 184 45.31 16.91 -33.73
N GLY A 185 44.69 17.37 -32.63
CA GLY A 185 43.29 17.83 -32.63
C GLY A 185 42.75 18.15 -31.24
N ARG A 186 42.90 19.40 -30.79
CA ARG A 186 42.23 19.96 -29.61
C ARG A 186 40.71 19.75 -29.71
N ASN A 187 40.08 19.16 -28.69
CA ASN A 187 38.74 19.54 -28.25
C ASN A 187 38.45 19.05 -26.81
N LYS A 188 38.35 20.02 -25.88
CA LYS A 188 37.76 19.82 -24.55
C LYS A 188 36.24 19.64 -24.71
N LYS A 189 35.77 18.39 -24.71
CA LYS A 189 34.43 18.02 -24.25
C LYS A 189 34.55 16.71 -23.49
N ARG A 190 34.32 16.76 -22.19
CA ARG A 190 34.34 15.63 -21.26
C ARG A 190 33.10 14.77 -21.55
N LEU A 191 33.20 13.92 -22.56
CA LEU A 191 32.21 12.90 -22.88
C LEU A 191 32.43 11.74 -21.89
N MET A 192 31.63 11.68 -20.83
CA MET A 192 31.49 10.44 -20.05
C MET A 192 30.64 9.50 -20.89
N THR A 193 31.29 8.62 -21.63
CA THR A 193 30.64 7.49 -22.31
C THR A 193 30.19 6.51 -21.23
N LEU A 194 28.91 6.59 -20.86
CA LEU A 194 28.27 5.58 -20.02
C LEU A 194 28.00 4.37 -20.90
N ASN A 195 28.72 3.26 -20.68
CA ASN A 195 28.41 1.99 -21.34
C ASN A 195 26.96 1.62 -21.01
N SER A 196 26.07 1.77 -22.00
CA SER A 196 24.68 1.35 -21.93
C SER A 196 24.64 -0.17 -22.07
N THR A 197 24.83 -0.89 -20.97
CA THR A 197 24.29 -2.24 -20.85
C THR A 197 22.78 -2.10 -20.89
N VAL A 198 22.18 -2.49 -22.01
CA VAL A 198 20.74 -2.71 -22.12
C VAL A 198 20.40 -3.76 -21.07
N VAL A 199 19.83 -3.31 -19.95
CA VAL A 199 19.18 -4.22 -18.99
C VAL A 199 17.93 -4.72 -19.71
N GLU A 200 18.06 -5.87 -20.37
CA GLU A 200 16.90 -6.67 -20.73
C GLU A 200 16.11 -6.91 -19.44
N LYS A 201 14.89 -6.36 -19.37
CA LYS A 201 13.95 -6.67 -18.29
C LYS A 201 13.72 -8.18 -18.35
N SER A 202 14.30 -8.91 -17.40
CA SER A 202 14.04 -10.35 -17.27
C SER A 202 12.54 -10.58 -17.13
N PRO A 203 12.01 -11.70 -17.66
CA PRO A 203 10.62 -12.05 -17.44
C PRO A 203 10.37 -12.11 -15.93
N THR A 204 9.44 -11.28 -15.44
CA THR A 204 9.02 -11.26 -14.03
C THR A 204 8.70 -12.68 -13.55
N THR A 205 9.63 -13.31 -12.85
CA THR A 205 9.43 -14.59 -12.20
C THR A 205 8.61 -14.37 -10.92
N PRO A 206 7.56 -15.17 -10.67
CA PRO A 206 6.87 -15.14 -9.39
C PRO A 206 7.86 -15.43 -8.26
N ARG A 207 7.77 -14.71 -7.15
CA ARG A 207 8.62 -14.99 -5.98
C ARG A 207 8.23 -16.31 -5.35
N TRP A 208 9.17 -16.94 -4.65
CA TRP A 208 8.89 -18.16 -3.88
C TRP A 208 7.82 -17.95 -2.79
N SER A 209 7.64 -16.69 -2.36
CA SER A 209 6.62 -16.26 -1.40
C SER A 209 5.26 -15.93 -2.03
N ASP A 210 5.17 -15.82 -3.35
CA ASP A 210 3.90 -15.50 -4.02
C ASP A 210 3.02 -16.75 -4.13
N CYS A 211 1.70 -16.54 -4.22
CA CYS A 211 0.78 -17.63 -4.50
C CYS A 211 0.81 -17.96 -6.00
N HIS A 212 1.23 -19.16 -6.38
CA HIS A 212 1.34 -19.59 -7.78
C HIS A 212 0.01 -20.07 -8.40
N CYS A 213 -1.14 -19.74 -7.81
CA CYS A 213 -2.43 -20.15 -8.35
C CYS A 213 -2.80 -19.32 -9.59
N SER A 214 -3.54 -19.91 -10.54
CA SER A 214 -3.94 -19.28 -11.81
C SER A 214 -4.60 -17.92 -11.67
N PHE A 215 -5.33 -17.70 -10.57
CA PHE A 215 -5.97 -16.43 -10.27
C PHE A 215 -4.94 -15.37 -9.83
N CYS A 216 -4.05 -15.70 -8.87
CA CYS A 216 -3.00 -14.80 -8.37
C CYS A 216 -1.94 -14.49 -9.43
N THR A 217 -1.75 -15.40 -10.41
CA THR A 217 -0.80 -15.27 -11.52
C THR A 217 -1.46 -14.84 -12.84
N SER A 218 -2.75 -14.50 -12.84
CA SER A 218 -3.51 -14.13 -14.05
C SER A 218 -2.94 -12.93 -14.82
N TRP A 219 -2.11 -12.11 -14.18
CA TRP A 219 -1.44 -10.93 -14.74
C TRP A 219 -0.07 -11.23 -15.40
N LEU A 220 0.43 -12.46 -15.32
CA LEU A 220 1.74 -12.84 -15.88
C LEU A 220 1.83 -12.99 -17.42
N PRO A 221 0.75 -13.29 -18.19
CA PRO A 221 0.81 -13.27 -19.65
C PRO A 221 1.40 -11.96 -20.17
N SER A 222 2.29 -12.01 -21.17
CA SER A 222 3.18 -10.88 -21.53
C SER A 222 2.45 -9.58 -21.91
N SER A 223 1.17 -9.64 -22.30
CA SER A 223 0.36 -8.48 -22.70
C SER A 223 -0.34 -7.74 -21.56
N THR A 224 -0.53 -8.36 -20.38
CA THR A 224 -1.30 -7.76 -19.27
C THR A 224 -0.44 -6.99 -18.28
N LYS A 225 0.90 -7.06 -18.39
CA LYS A 225 1.83 -6.34 -17.49
C LYS A 225 1.75 -4.82 -17.59
N ASP A 226 1.28 -4.34 -18.74
CA ASP A 226 1.33 -2.92 -19.10
C ASP A 226 0.03 -2.16 -18.82
N SER A 227 -1.00 -2.83 -18.34
CA SER A 227 -2.31 -2.22 -18.04
C SER A 227 -2.93 -2.82 -16.78
N LEU A 228 -3.66 -2.00 -16.03
CA LEU A 228 -4.50 -2.47 -14.94
C LEU A 228 -5.66 -3.30 -15.47
N PHE A 229 -6.13 -4.24 -14.65
CA PHE A 229 -7.39 -4.93 -14.88
C PHE A 229 -8.55 -3.97 -14.61
N VAL A 230 -9.51 -3.93 -15.54
CA VAL A 230 -10.65 -3.01 -15.48
C VAL A 230 -11.93 -3.77 -15.82
N ASN A 231 -12.91 -3.70 -14.91
CA ASN A 231 -14.28 -4.12 -15.17
C ASN A 231 -15.08 -2.96 -15.75
N VAL A 232 -15.69 -3.18 -16.92
CA VAL A 232 -16.49 -2.16 -17.60
C VAL A 232 -17.91 -2.66 -17.83
N GLN A 233 -18.88 -1.90 -17.35
CA GLN A 233 -20.28 -2.04 -17.75
C GLN A 233 -20.60 -0.97 -18.78
N GLN A 234 -20.83 -1.40 -20.02
CA GLN A 234 -21.26 -0.52 -21.11
C GLN A 234 -22.78 -0.29 -21.08
N PRO A 235 -23.27 0.81 -21.67
CA PRO A 235 -24.67 0.96 -22.04
C PRO A 235 -25.23 -0.23 -22.79
N LYS A 236 -26.49 -0.59 -22.49
CA LYS A 236 -27.27 -1.53 -23.32
C LYS A 236 -27.35 -0.99 -24.77
N ASP A 237 -27.38 -1.92 -25.73
CA ASP A 237 -27.52 -1.67 -27.18
C ASP A 237 -26.36 -0.92 -27.86
N ASN A 238 -25.14 -0.97 -27.31
CA ASN A 238 -23.96 -0.25 -27.85
C ASN A 238 -24.18 1.26 -28.08
N LYS A 239 -25.18 1.85 -27.42
CA LYS A 239 -25.40 3.29 -27.45
C LYS A 239 -24.19 3.99 -26.84
N LYS A 240 -23.82 5.13 -27.42
CA LYS A 240 -22.74 5.95 -26.87
C LYS A 240 -23.14 6.39 -25.46
N ALA A 241 -22.33 6.03 -24.47
CA ALA A 241 -22.53 6.49 -23.10
C ALA A 241 -22.59 8.02 -23.07
N ARG A 242 -23.58 8.56 -22.37
CA ARG A 242 -23.67 9.99 -22.09
C ARG A 242 -22.48 10.42 -21.25
N ASP A 243 -22.15 9.64 -20.22
CA ASP A 243 -21.11 9.94 -19.26
C ASP A 243 -20.34 8.71 -18.79
N ASN A 244 -19.18 8.94 -18.19
CA ASN A 244 -18.30 7.89 -17.66
C ASN A 244 -18.15 8.06 -16.14
N VAL A 245 -18.16 6.94 -15.41
CA VAL A 245 -17.95 6.91 -13.97
C VAL A 245 -16.80 5.96 -13.66
N VAL A 246 -15.77 6.47 -13.00
CA VAL A 246 -14.59 5.70 -12.58
C VAL A 246 -14.69 5.38 -11.09
N PHE A 247 -14.63 4.09 -10.76
CA PHE A 247 -14.67 3.56 -9.41
C PHE A 247 -13.28 3.10 -8.95
N ILE A 248 -12.79 3.67 -7.86
CA ILE A 248 -11.45 3.41 -7.31
C ILE A 248 -11.59 2.77 -5.93
N HIS A 249 -11.16 1.52 -5.78
CA HIS A 249 -11.29 0.77 -4.53
C HIS A 249 -10.30 1.19 -3.43
N GLY A 250 -10.58 0.78 -2.20
CA GLY A 250 -9.74 1.02 -1.02
C GLY A 250 -8.57 0.04 -0.86
N PHE A 251 -7.85 0.16 0.26
CA PHE A 251 -6.73 -0.73 0.59
C PHE A 251 -7.21 -2.17 0.81
N LEU A 252 -6.45 -3.16 0.33
CA LEU A 252 -6.79 -4.59 0.42
C LEU A 252 -8.18 -4.93 -0.15
N SER A 253 -8.54 -4.29 -1.27
CA SER A 253 -9.80 -4.47 -1.98
C SER A 253 -9.54 -4.67 -3.48
N SER A 254 -10.61 -4.73 -4.28
CA SER A 254 -10.56 -4.84 -5.74
C SER A 254 -11.79 -4.16 -6.37
N SER A 255 -11.81 -4.05 -7.69
CA SER A 255 -12.98 -3.63 -8.50
C SER A 255 -14.23 -4.45 -8.19
N SER A 256 -14.06 -5.70 -7.75
CA SER A 256 -15.16 -6.58 -7.35
C SER A 256 -16.03 -5.98 -6.24
N PHE A 257 -15.46 -5.16 -5.36
CA PHE A 257 -16.23 -4.42 -4.36
C PHE A 257 -17.35 -3.61 -5.02
N TRP A 258 -17.07 -2.92 -6.13
CA TRP A 258 -18.05 -2.09 -6.82
C TRP A 258 -18.95 -2.89 -7.75
N THR A 259 -18.41 -3.88 -8.46
CA THR A 259 -19.19 -4.68 -9.41
C THR A 259 -20.19 -5.61 -8.72
N GLU A 260 -19.90 -6.04 -7.48
CA GLU A 260 -20.80 -6.90 -6.71
C GLU A 260 -21.76 -6.10 -5.82
N THR A 261 -21.40 -4.87 -5.43
CA THR A 261 -22.28 -4.04 -4.58
C THR A 261 -23.12 -3.06 -5.37
N LEU A 262 -22.53 -2.24 -6.24
CA LEU A 262 -23.20 -1.09 -6.81
C LEU A 262 -23.74 -1.35 -8.20
N PHE A 263 -22.94 -1.97 -9.08
CA PHE A 263 -23.30 -2.13 -10.50
C PHE A 263 -24.66 -2.83 -10.68
N PRO A 264 -25.00 -3.89 -9.91
CA PRO A 264 -26.29 -4.56 -10.03
C PRO A 264 -27.45 -3.67 -9.58
N ASN A 265 -27.21 -2.74 -8.66
CA ASN A 265 -28.23 -1.92 -7.99
C ASN A 265 -28.53 -0.58 -8.67
N PHE A 266 -27.80 -0.21 -9.73
CA PHE A 266 -28.17 0.95 -10.55
C PHE A 266 -29.43 0.69 -11.39
N SER A 267 -30.22 1.75 -11.60
CA SER A 267 -31.40 1.74 -12.45
C SER A 267 -31.05 1.45 -13.91
N ASP A 268 -32.00 0.93 -14.68
CA ASP A 268 -31.81 0.70 -16.12
C ASP A 268 -31.46 1.99 -16.88
N SER A 269 -32.02 3.13 -16.45
CA SER A 269 -31.65 4.44 -17.00
C SER A 269 -30.16 4.72 -16.83
N THR A 270 -29.62 4.52 -15.63
CA THR A 270 -28.17 4.69 -15.38
C THR A 270 -27.34 3.70 -16.18
N LYS A 271 -27.73 2.41 -16.17
CA LYS A 271 -27.04 1.36 -16.92
C LYS A 271 -27.06 1.60 -18.44
N SER A 272 -27.99 2.39 -18.95
CA SER A 272 -28.11 2.72 -20.38
C SER A 272 -27.47 4.07 -20.75
N ASN A 273 -27.21 4.95 -19.78
CA ASN A 273 -26.65 6.27 -20.02
C ASN A 273 -25.20 6.43 -19.58
N TYR A 274 -24.73 5.61 -18.64
CA TYR A 274 -23.38 5.72 -18.08
C TYR A 274 -22.53 4.50 -18.40
N ARG A 275 -21.27 4.75 -18.75
CA ARG A 275 -20.23 3.73 -18.75
C ARG A 275 -19.64 3.66 -17.34
N LEU A 276 -19.80 2.52 -16.68
CA LEU A 276 -19.26 2.30 -15.34
C LEU A 276 -17.93 1.55 -15.45
N ILE A 277 -16.88 2.09 -14.85
CA ILE A 277 -15.50 1.60 -14.99
C ILE A 277 -14.92 1.38 -13.59
N ALA A 278 -14.75 0.13 -13.17
CA ALA A 278 -14.12 -0.21 -11.89
C ALA A 278 -12.73 -0.80 -12.13
N VAL A 279 -11.70 -0.22 -11.51
CA VAL A 279 -10.29 -0.59 -11.74
C VAL A 279 -9.72 -1.35 -10.54
N ASP A 280 -8.97 -2.43 -10.81
CA ASP A 280 -8.08 -3.03 -9.82
C ASP A 280 -6.77 -2.22 -9.77
N LEU A 281 -6.39 -1.69 -8.61
CA LEU A 281 -5.17 -0.91 -8.44
C LEU A 281 -3.91 -1.75 -8.65
N LEU A 282 -2.80 -1.09 -9.00
CA LEU A 282 -1.48 -1.73 -9.15
C LEU A 282 -1.14 -2.48 -7.85
N GLY A 283 -0.86 -3.79 -7.94
CA GLY A 283 -0.59 -4.63 -6.76
C GLY A 283 -1.78 -5.39 -6.19
N TYR A 284 -3.00 -5.15 -6.69
CA TYR A 284 -4.25 -5.67 -6.14
C TYR A 284 -5.07 -6.44 -7.19
N GLY A 285 -5.96 -7.31 -6.72
CA GLY A 285 -6.92 -8.02 -7.57
C GLY A 285 -6.23 -8.74 -8.74
N ARG A 286 -6.71 -8.55 -9.97
CA ARG A 286 -6.15 -9.13 -11.19
C ARG A 286 -5.12 -8.21 -11.87
N SER A 287 -4.86 -7.04 -11.31
CA SER A 287 -3.84 -6.12 -11.84
C SER A 287 -2.41 -6.61 -11.62
N PRO A 288 -1.45 -6.13 -12.43
CA PRO A 288 -0.04 -6.47 -12.33
C PRO A 288 0.53 -6.26 -10.92
N LYS A 289 1.45 -7.16 -10.53
CA LYS A 289 2.15 -7.10 -9.24
C LYS A 289 3.68 -7.15 -9.45
N PRO A 290 4.24 -6.19 -10.20
CA PRO A 290 5.66 -6.18 -10.55
C PRO A 290 6.58 -6.15 -9.32
N ASN A 291 7.64 -6.96 -9.36
CA ASN A 291 8.58 -7.11 -8.24
C ASN A 291 9.48 -5.88 -8.04
N ASP A 292 9.68 -5.08 -9.08
CA ASP A 292 10.54 -3.88 -9.13
C ASP A 292 9.78 -2.58 -8.85
N SER A 293 8.46 -2.66 -8.62
CA SER A 293 7.61 -1.52 -8.27
C SER A 293 7.76 -1.13 -6.81
N LEU A 294 7.79 0.18 -6.57
CA LEU A 294 7.78 0.76 -5.24
C LEU A 294 6.37 1.24 -4.86
N TYR A 295 5.37 0.97 -5.72
CA TYR A 295 3.97 1.33 -5.59
C TYR A 295 3.77 2.77 -5.12
N THR A 296 4.54 3.68 -5.72
CA THR A 296 4.48 5.11 -5.38
C THR A 296 3.14 5.69 -5.83
N LEU A 297 2.77 6.84 -5.25
CA LEU A 297 1.57 7.57 -5.70
C LEU A 297 1.62 7.81 -7.22
N ARG A 298 2.80 8.18 -7.74
CA ARG A 298 3.02 8.43 -9.16
C ARG A 298 2.80 7.17 -10.02
N GLU A 299 3.38 6.04 -9.63
CA GLU A 299 3.21 4.76 -10.34
C GLU A 299 1.72 4.35 -10.40
N HIS A 300 0.97 4.50 -9.30
CA HIS A 300 -0.48 4.24 -9.29
C HIS A 300 -1.24 5.17 -10.24
N LEU A 301 -0.96 6.48 -10.21
CA LEU A 301 -1.62 7.46 -11.08
C LEU A 301 -1.33 7.21 -12.56
N GLU A 302 -0.07 6.97 -12.93
CA GLU A 302 0.33 6.68 -14.31
C GLU A 302 -0.37 5.41 -14.84
N MET A 303 -0.50 4.38 -14.00
CA MET A 303 -1.21 3.16 -14.37
C MET A 303 -2.73 3.38 -14.54
N ILE A 304 -3.37 4.20 -13.69
CA ILE A 304 -4.78 4.57 -13.84
C ILE A 304 -4.98 5.40 -15.10
N GLU A 305 -4.14 6.40 -15.34
CA GLU A 305 -4.21 7.24 -16.53
C GLU A 305 -4.11 6.41 -17.80
N LYS A 306 -3.07 5.55 -17.88
CA LYS A 306 -2.85 4.70 -19.05
C LYS A 306 -4.01 3.74 -19.28
N SER A 307 -4.43 3.03 -18.24
CA SER A 307 -5.35 1.89 -18.34
C SER A 307 -6.82 2.29 -18.36
N VAL A 308 -7.14 3.48 -17.84
CA VAL A 308 -8.52 3.97 -17.73
C VAL A 308 -8.72 5.22 -18.57
N ILE A 309 -8.03 6.31 -18.26
CA ILE A 309 -8.29 7.62 -18.87
C ILE A 309 -7.92 7.62 -20.36
N SER A 310 -6.69 7.25 -20.69
CA SER A 310 -6.20 7.20 -22.08
C SER A 310 -6.85 6.07 -22.86
N HIS A 311 -6.93 4.86 -22.28
CA HIS A 311 -7.50 3.69 -22.94
C HIS A 311 -8.96 3.90 -23.35
N TYR A 312 -9.81 4.41 -22.46
CA TYR A 312 -11.22 4.69 -22.75
C TYR A 312 -11.47 6.11 -23.28
N LYS A 313 -10.42 6.89 -23.53
CA LYS A 313 -10.46 8.27 -24.07
C LYS A 313 -11.38 9.19 -23.26
N LEU A 314 -11.26 9.13 -21.93
CA LEU A 314 -12.10 9.90 -21.01
C LEU A 314 -11.70 11.37 -21.04
N LYS A 315 -12.57 12.23 -21.58
CA LYS A 315 -12.37 13.70 -21.57
C LYS A 315 -12.92 14.34 -20.29
N LYS A 316 -14.11 13.93 -19.88
CA LYS A 316 -14.77 14.32 -18.64
C LYS A 316 -15.44 13.09 -18.02
N PHE A 317 -15.34 12.91 -16.70
CA PHE A 317 -15.86 11.74 -16.00
C PHE A 317 -16.13 12.02 -14.52
N HIS A 318 -16.99 11.21 -13.90
CA HIS A 318 -17.24 11.21 -12.47
C HIS A 318 -16.26 10.25 -11.77
N ILE A 319 -15.85 10.55 -10.54
CA ILE A 319 -15.08 9.63 -9.71
C ILE A 319 -15.89 9.22 -8.48
N VAL A 320 -15.90 7.93 -8.18
CA VAL A 320 -16.34 7.37 -6.90
C VAL A 320 -15.17 6.60 -6.30
N ALA A 321 -14.74 6.97 -5.10
CA ALA A 321 -13.55 6.40 -4.51
C ALA A 321 -13.72 6.09 -3.03
N HIS A 322 -13.09 5.01 -2.55
CA HIS A 322 -13.17 4.58 -1.15
C HIS A 322 -11.79 4.53 -0.50
N SER A 323 -11.66 5.08 0.72
CA SER A 323 -10.47 4.95 1.56
C SER A 323 -9.18 5.38 0.84
N LEU A 324 -8.21 4.48 0.64
CA LEU A 324 -7.02 4.68 -0.20
C LEU A 324 -7.35 5.31 -1.57
N GLY A 325 -8.43 4.84 -2.21
CA GLY A 325 -8.88 5.36 -3.50
C GLY A 325 -9.18 6.86 -3.45
N CYS A 326 -9.61 7.41 -2.31
CA CYS A 326 -9.86 8.85 -2.15
C CYS A 326 -8.57 9.67 -2.30
N VAL A 327 -7.43 9.15 -1.83
CA VAL A 327 -6.12 9.79 -1.99
C VAL A 327 -5.75 9.86 -3.47
N LEU A 328 -5.95 8.75 -4.20
CA LEU A 328 -5.72 8.67 -5.63
C LEU A 328 -6.68 9.58 -6.41
N ALA A 329 -7.96 9.62 -6.03
CA ALA A 329 -8.98 10.46 -6.64
C ALA A 329 -8.67 11.96 -6.50
N LEU A 330 -8.24 12.40 -5.31
CA LEU A 330 -7.79 13.77 -5.09
C LEU A 330 -6.57 14.10 -5.93
N ALA A 331 -5.59 13.20 -6.01
CA ALA A 331 -4.40 13.42 -6.84
C ALA A 331 -4.73 13.44 -8.35
N LEU A 332 -5.69 12.63 -8.81
CA LEU A 332 -6.21 12.71 -10.18
C LEU A 332 -6.94 14.03 -10.44
N ALA A 333 -7.71 14.54 -9.48
CA ALA A 333 -8.39 15.83 -9.60
C ALA A 333 -7.39 16.99 -9.68
N VAL A 334 -6.26 16.91 -8.96
CA VAL A 334 -5.14 17.88 -9.09
C VAL A 334 -4.49 17.80 -10.46
N LYS A 335 -4.29 16.60 -11.00
CA LYS A 335 -3.62 16.40 -12.29
C LYS A 335 -4.52 16.72 -13.48
N HIS A 336 -5.83 16.53 -13.34
CA HIS A 336 -6.84 16.70 -14.39
C HIS A 336 -8.03 17.57 -13.93
N PRO A 337 -7.80 18.84 -13.51
CA PRO A 337 -8.83 19.66 -12.86
C PRO A 337 -10.07 19.89 -13.73
N GLY A 338 -9.90 20.00 -15.06
CA GLY A 338 -11.01 20.18 -16.00
C GLY A 338 -11.72 18.89 -16.44
N ALA A 339 -11.25 17.71 -16.01
CA ALA A 339 -11.82 16.42 -16.42
C ALA A 339 -12.84 15.87 -15.41
N ILE A 340 -12.85 16.35 -14.17
CA ILE A 340 -13.67 15.75 -13.10
C ILE A 340 -15.05 16.42 -13.06
N LYS A 341 -16.12 15.67 -13.40
CA LYS A 341 -17.51 16.16 -13.37
C LYS A 341 -18.11 16.19 -11.97
N SER A 342 -17.78 15.18 -11.15
CA SER A 342 -18.12 15.13 -9.73
C SER A 342 -17.13 14.21 -9.00
N LEU A 343 -16.91 14.49 -7.72
CA LEU A 343 -16.00 13.73 -6.88
C LEU A 343 -16.74 13.17 -5.65
N THR A 344 -16.99 11.86 -5.65
CA THR A 344 -17.60 11.16 -4.51
C THR A 344 -16.53 10.42 -3.71
N LEU A 345 -16.32 10.81 -2.47
CA LEU A 345 -15.29 10.26 -1.57
C LEU A 345 -15.94 9.50 -0.41
N LEU A 346 -15.63 8.21 -0.28
CA LEU A 346 -16.10 7.39 0.83
C LEU A 346 -14.96 7.22 1.84
N ALA A 347 -15.16 7.70 3.07
CA ALA A 347 -14.18 7.68 4.14
C ALA A 347 -12.77 8.16 3.71
N PRO A 348 -12.60 9.44 3.30
CA PRO A 348 -11.30 9.97 2.90
C PRO A 348 -10.32 10.04 4.09
N PRO A 349 -9.11 9.45 4.01
CA PRO A 349 -8.12 9.46 5.11
C PRO A 349 -7.36 10.79 5.21
N TYR A 350 -8.07 11.90 5.41
CA TYR A 350 -7.45 13.22 5.60
C TYR A 350 -7.14 13.52 7.07
N TYR A 351 -5.92 13.21 7.49
CA TYR A 351 -5.42 13.57 8.82
C TYR A 351 -4.75 14.93 8.78
N LYS A 352 -5.30 15.92 9.50
CA LYS A 352 -4.67 17.24 9.64
C LYS A 352 -3.34 17.09 10.40
N VAL A 353 -2.23 17.35 9.71
CA VAL A 353 -0.88 17.25 10.26
C VAL A 353 -0.47 18.58 10.88
N PRO A 354 -0.02 18.62 12.14
CA PRO A 354 0.55 19.84 12.72
C PRO A 354 1.82 20.28 12.00
N LYS A 355 2.02 21.60 11.85
CA LYS A 355 3.25 22.16 11.27
C LYS A 355 4.48 21.74 12.07
N GLY A 356 5.59 21.45 11.38
CA GLY A 356 6.86 21.05 12.01
C GLY A 356 6.92 19.60 12.48
N VAL A 357 5.90 18.79 12.20
CA VAL A 357 5.89 17.35 12.50
C VAL A 357 6.07 16.56 11.21
N HIS A 358 6.84 15.47 11.27
CA HIS A 358 7.02 14.58 10.13
C HIS A 358 5.68 13.92 9.74
N ALA A 359 5.12 14.32 8.60
CA ALA A 359 3.74 14.01 8.23
C ALA A 359 3.46 12.51 8.11
N ALA A 360 4.33 11.76 7.42
CA ALA A 360 4.11 10.32 7.24
C ALA A 360 4.15 9.54 8.55
N GLN A 361 5.08 9.87 9.45
CA GLN A 361 5.14 9.28 10.79
C GLN A 361 3.94 9.66 11.65
N TYR A 362 3.46 10.90 11.54
CA TYR A 362 2.26 11.35 12.24
C TYR A 362 1.03 10.54 11.80
N VAL A 363 0.80 10.42 10.49
CA VAL A 363 -0.31 9.62 9.94
C VAL A 363 -0.19 8.16 10.34
N MET A 364 1.00 7.56 10.21
CA MET A 364 1.22 6.16 10.61
C MET A 364 0.88 5.92 12.08
N ARG A 365 1.25 6.83 13.00
CA ARG A 365 0.92 6.71 14.43
C ARG A 365 -0.57 6.91 14.72
N LYS A 366 -1.30 7.63 13.87
CA LYS A 366 -2.75 7.82 13.98
C LYS A 366 -3.51 6.61 13.44
N VAL A 367 -3.09 6.06 12.31
CA VAL A 367 -3.70 4.91 11.65
C VAL A 367 -3.38 3.61 12.40
N ALA A 368 -2.14 3.45 12.84
CA ALA A 368 -1.63 2.24 13.48
C ALA A 368 -0.92 2.58 14.81
N PRO A 369 -1.65 3.07 15.83
CA PRO A 369 -1.07 3.30 17.14
C PRO A 369 -0.63 1.97 17.75
N LYS A 370 0.57 1.94 18.36
CA LYS A 370 1.12 0.75 19.04
C LYS A 370 0.31 0.37 20.28
N ASN A 371 -0.85 -0.23 20.05
CA ASN A 371 -1.78 -0.69 21.06
C ASN A 371 -1.93 -2.20 20.95
N VAL A 372 -1.94 -2.89 22.09
CA VAL A 372 -2.20 -4.34 22.14
C VAL A 372 -3.69 -4.68 22.03
N TRP A 373 -4.55 -3.67 22.16
CA TRP A 373 -6.01 -3.77 22.08
C TRP A 373 -6.62 -2.47 21.55
N PRO A 374 -7.72 -2.50 20.77
CA PRO A 374 -8.44 -3.68 20.27
C PRO A 374 -7.67 -4.49 19.22
N PRO A 375 -8.07 -5.74 18.93
CA PRO A 375 -7.37 -6.61 18.00
C PRO A 375 -7.14 -6.01 16.61
N MET A 376 -8.09 -5.20 16.12
CA MET A 376 -7.94 -4.48 14.84
C MET A 376 -6.79 -3.47 14.88
N GLN A 377 -6.63 -2.70 15.96
CA GLN A 377 -5.52 -1.75 16.11
C GLN A 377 -4.18 -2.46 16.32
N PHE A 378 -4.19 -3.58 17.03
CA PHE A 378 -2.99 -4.42 17.16
C PHE A 378 -2.58 -5.00 15.79
N GLY A 379 -3.53 -5.52 15.02
CA GLY A 379 -3.29 -5.98 13.65
C GLY A 379 -2.76 -4.87 12.75
N ALA A 380 -3.37 -3.68 12.77
CA ALA A 380 -2.89 -2.49 12.07
C ALA A 380 -1.44 -2.14 12.47
N SER A 381 -1.10 -2.26 13.75
CA SER A 381 0.25 -2.06 14.25
C SER A 381 1.24 -3.08 13.68
N LEU A 382 0.88 -4.36 13.68
CA LEU A 382 1.72 -5.42 13.12
C LEU A 382 2.05 -5.16 11.65
N ILE A 383 1.04 -4.86 10.83
CA ILE A 383 1.24 -4.68 9.38
C ILE A 383 1.88 -3.34 8.98
N SER A 384 1.90 -2.36 9.89
CA SER A 384 2.43 -1.00 9.58
C SER A 384 3.81 -0.75 10.17
N TRP A 385 4.18 -1.44 11.25
CA TRP A 385 5.47 -1.24 11.92
C TRP A 385 6.47 -2.38 11.66
N TYR A 386 5.99 -3.56 11.26
CA TYR A 386 6.80 -4.79 11.19
C TYR A 386 6.69 -5.42 9.81
N GLU A 387 7.67 -5.13 8.96
CA GLU A 387 7.70 -5.58 7.56
C GLU A 387 7.65 -7.10 7.47
N HIS A 388 8.53 -7.79 8.18
CA HIS A 388 8.70 -9.23 7.99
C HIS A 388 7.65 -10.04 8.72
N ILE A 389 7.14 -9.56 9.86
CA ILE A 389 5.93 -10.10 10.46
C ILE A 389 4.77 -9.94 9.46
N GLY A 390 4.60 -8.75 8.87
CA GLY A 390 3.61 -8.51 7.81
C GLY A 390 3.82 -9.43 6.60
N ARG A 391 5.07 -9.69 6.21
CA ARG A 391 5.44 -10.62 5.14
C ARG A 391 5.05 -12.05 5.48
N THR A 392 5.29 -12.49 6.72
CA THR A 392 4.89 -13.81 7.20
C THR A 392 3.38 -13.96 7.21
N VAL A 393 2.65 -12.96 7.72
CA VAL A 393 1.18 -12.94 7.71
C VAL A 393 0.66 -13.03 6.27
N CYS A 394 1.16 -12.18 5.38
CA CYS A 394 0.76 -12.19 3.97
C CYS A 394 1.10 -13.52 3.29
N LEU A 395 2.28 -14.10 3.53
CA LEU A 395 2.67 -15.40 3.00
C LEU A 395 1.70 -16.50 3.48
N VAL A 396 1.38 -16.54 4.77
CA VAL A 396 0.45 -17.53 5.32
C VAL A 396 -0.95 -17.35 4.73
N LEU A 397 -1.46 -16.13 4.68
CA LEU A 397 -2.81 -15.85 4.21
C LEU A 397 -2.95 -16.07 2.69
N CYS A 398 -2.07 -15.46 1.89
CA CYS A 398 -2.16 -15.50 0.44
C CYS A 398 -1.79 -16.89 -0.12
N LYS A 399 -0.82 -17.61 0.47
CA LYS A 399 -0.47 -18.96 0.00
C LYS A 399 -1.56 -19.99 0.32
N ASN A 400 -2.30 -19.79 1.41
CA ASN A 400 -3.39 -20.67 1.82
C ASN A 400 -4.78 -20.09 1.50
N HIS A 401 -4.90 -19.09 0.60
CA HIS A 401 -6.15 -18.37 0.39
C HIS A 401 -7.33 -19.28 0.01
N ARG A 402 -7.10 -20.37 -0.75
CA ARG A 402 -8.17 -21.32 -1.11
C ARG A 402 -8.73 -22.07 0.10
N LEU A 403 -7.84 -22.47 1.01
CA LEU A 403 -8.24 -23.12 2.25
C LEU A 403 -8.94 -22.12 3.18
N LEU A 404 -8.41 -20.90 3.29
CA LEU A 404 -9.03 -19.84 4.08
C LEU A 404 -10.39 -19.44 3.53
N GLU A 405 -10.55 -19.33 2.22
CA GLU A 405 -11.82 -19.04 1.57
C GLU A 405 -12.85 -20.14 1.86
N SER A 406 -12.45 -21.41 1.71
CA SER A 406 -13.31 -22.56 2.05
C SER A 406 -13.71 -22.58 3.53
N LEU A 407 -12.73 -22.41 4.44
CA LEU A 407 -12.97 -22.35 5.87
C LEU A 407 -13.86 -21.17 6.26
N THR A 408 -13.66 -20.02 5.63
CA THR A 408 -14.45 -18.81 5.89
C THR A 408 -15.89 -18.99 5.42
N ARG A 409 -16.11 -19.63 4.26
CA ARG A 409 -17.46 -19.99 3.79
C ARG A 409 -18.16 -20.90 4.79
N LEU A 410 -17.45 -21.90 5.32
CA LEU A 410 -17.97 -22.83 6.32
C LEU A 410 -18.29 -22.11 7.66
N LEU A 411 -17.31 -21.38 8.22
CA LEU A 411 -17.44 -20.70 9.52
C LEU A 411 -18.46 -19.57 9.50
N THR A 412 -18.56 -18.85 8.39
CA THR A 412 -19.52 -17.74 8.26
C THR A 412 -20.87 -18.20 7.71
N LEU A 413 -21.05 -19.49 7.41
CA LEU A 413 -22.26 -20.01 6.76
C LEU A 413 -22.62 -19.20 5.49
N ASN A 414 -21.60 -18.85 4.68
CA ASN A 414 -21.70 -17.96 3.52
C ASN A 414 -22.24 -16.54 3.81
N ARG A 415 -22.24 -16.08 5.07
CA ARG A 415 -22.68 -14.72 5.43
C ARG A 415 -21.68 -13.66 4.99
N MET A 416 -20.37 -13.96 4.99
CA MET A 416 -19.37 -13.05 4.42
C MET A 416 -19.31 -13.21 2.91
N LYS A 417 -19.36 -12.08 2.21
CA LYS A 417 -19.38 -12.08 0.75
C LYS A 417 -18.01 -12.44 0.19
N THR A 418 -18.00 -13.37 -0.77
CA THR A 418 -16.79 -13.92 -1.40
C THR A 418 -15.86 -12.83 -1.93
N TYR A 419 -16.41 -11.77 -2.54
CA TYR A 419 -15.59 -10.70 -3.13
C TYR A 419 -14.79 -9.88 -2.11
N LEU A 420 -15.25 -9.76 -0.85
CA LEU A 420 -14.50 -9.07 0.19
C LEU A 420 -13.27 -9.88 0.60
N ILE A 421 -13.44 -11.20 0.69
CA ILE A 421 -12.37 -12.14 1.03
C ILE A 421 -11.37 -12.23 -0.14
N GLU A 422 -11.86 -12.33 -1.37
CA GLU A 422 -11.03 -12.37 -2.58
C GLU A 422 -10.19 -11.10 -2.73
N GLY A 423 -10.79 -9.92 -2.56
CA GLY A 423 -10.07 -8.64 -2.58
C GLY A 423 -9.00 -8.55 -1.49
N PHE A 424 -9.32 -9.01 -0.28
CA PHE A 424 -8.38 -9.02 0.85
C PHE A 424 -7.21 -9.98 0.62
N LEU A 425 -7.44 -11.15 0.00
CA LEU A 425 -6.41 -12.18 -0.18
C LEU A 425 -5.61 -12.02 -1.47
N CYS A 426 -6.10 -11.26 -2.46
CA CYS A 426 -5.45 -11.12 -3.76
C CYS A 426 -4.54 -9.88 -3.86
N HIS A 427 -3.42 -9.95 -3.16
CA HIS A 427 -2.35 -8.95 -3.21
C HIS A 427 -1.00 -9.62 -2.91
N THR A 428 0.09 -8.89 -3.07
CA THR A 428 1.39 -9.34 -2.57
C THR A 428 1.80 -8.50 -1.38
N HIS A 429 2.64 -9.06 -0.50
CA HIS A 429 3.22 -8.32 0.61
C HIS A 429 3.90 -7.03 0.14
N ASN A 430 4.69 -7.10 -0.94
CA ASN A 430 5.35 -5.93 -1.52
C ASN A 430 4.34 -4.87 -1.96
N GLY A 431 3.29 -5.27 -2.68
CA GLY A 431 2.22 -4.36 -3.11
C GLY A 431 1.52 -3.68 -1.93
N SER A 432 1.13 -4.43 -0.89
CA SER A 432 0.44 -3.86 0.26
C SER A 432 1.34 -3.01 1.15
N TRP A 433 2.55 -3.49 1.47
CA TRP A 433 3.52 -2.76 2.30
C TRP A 433 3.90 -1.42 1.66
N HIS A 434 4.28 -1.43 0.39
CA HIS A 434 4.65 -0.20 -0.31
C HIS A 434 3.48 0.76 -0.47
N THR A 435 2.30 0.28 -0.88
CA THR A 435 1.14 1.15 -1.05
C THR A 435 0.73 1.78 0.28
N LEU A 436 0.74 1.01 1.38
CA LEU A 436 0.45 1.50 2.72
C LEU A 436 1.41 2.63 3.11
N HIS A 437 2.72 2.43 2.98
CA HIS A 437 3.68 3.44 3.38
C HIS A 437 3.79 4.61 2.41
N ASN A 438 3.84 4.38 1.10
CA ASN A 438 4.02 5.46 0.12
C ASN A 438 2.77 6.28 -0.15
N ILE A 439 1.58 5.71 0.03
CA ILE A 439 0.33 6.41 -0.26
C ILE A 439 -0.40 6.76 1.03
N ILE A 440 -0.79 5.80 1.85
CA ILE A 440 -1.62 6.08 3.04
C ILE A 440 -0.84 6.95 4.04
N PHE A 441 0.39 6.56 4.37
CA PHE A 441 1.23 7.37 5.27
C PHE A 441 1.91 8.52 4.52
N GLY A 442 2.52 8.22 3.37
CA GLY A 442 3.31 9.17 2.59
C GLY A 442 2.53 10.38 2.10
N SER A 443 1.22 10.25 1.83
CA SER A 443 0.38 11.36 1.35
C SER A 443 -0.07 12.31 2.46
N GLY A 444 0.22 12.03 3.73
CA GLY A 444 -0.15 12.90 4.86
C GLY A 444 0.30 14.35 4.68
N GLY A 445 1.51 14.56 4.14
CA GLY A 445 2.04 15.90 3.87
C GLY A 445 1.51 16.57 2.60
N LYS A 446 0.83 15.81 1.73
CA LYS A 446 0.37 16.28 0.41
C LYS A 446 -1.13 16.52 0.34
N LEU A 447 -1.91 15.76 1.10
CA LEU A 447 -3.38 15.81 1.05
C LEU A 447 -3.92 17.23 1.31
N GLU A 448 -3.29 17.99 2.19
CA GLU A 448 -3.68 19.38 2.43
C GLU A 448 -3.56 20.23 1.15
N SER A 449 -2.43 20.14 0.44
CA SER A 449 -2.24 20.84 -0.84
C SER A 449 -3.20 20.35 -1.94
N TYR A 450 -3.53 19.06 -1.97
CA TYR A 450 -4.50 18.52 -2.92
C TYR A 450 -5.90 19.07 -2.68
N LEU A 451 -6.29 19.20 -1.41
CA LEU A 451 -7.58 19.78 -1.04
C LEU A 451 -7.63 21.28 -1.32
N ASP A 452 -6.55 22.02 -1.07
CA ASP A 452 -6.45 23.43 -1.46
C ASP A 452 -6.55 23.60 -2.98
N HIS A 453 -5.87 22.75 -3.76
CA HIS A 453 -5.98 22.77 -5.22
C HIS A 453 -7.39 22.39 -5.69
N VAL A 454 -8.02 21.36 -5.10
CA VAL A 454 -9.40 21.01 -5.40
C VAL A 454 -10.31 22.20 -5.11
N ARG A 455 -10.19 22.86 -3.95
CA ARG A 455 -10.96 24.07 -3.61
C ARG A 455 -10.84 25.13 -4.71
N ASP A 456 -9.62 25.43 -5.15
CA ASP A 456 -9.34 26.61 -5.97
C ASP A 456 -9.45 26.38 -7.49
N HIS A 457 -9.22 25.15 -7.96
CA HIS A 457 -9.02 24.88 -9.40
C HIS A 457 -9.92 23.80 -9.99
N VAL A 458 -10.64 23.03 -9.16
CA VAL A 458 -11.49 21.92 -9.64
C VAL A 458 -12.96 22.32 -9.52
N ASP A 459 -13.57 22.72 -10.62
CA ASP A 459 -14.98 23.14 -10.65
C ASP A 459 -15.92 21.92 -10.73
N CYS A 460 -16.11 21.26 -9.59
CA CYS A 460 -17.09 20.18 -9.46
C CYS A 460 -17.67 20.06 -8.05
N ASP A 461 -18.84 19.41 -7.98
CA ASP A 461 -19.45 18.99 -6.73
C ASP A 461 -18.61 17.89 -6.06
N VAL A 462 -18.29 18.09 -4.78
CA VAL A 462 -17.58 17.12 -3.93
C VAL A 462 -18.56 16.57 -2.91
N THR A 463 -18.81 15.26 -2.92
CA THR A 463 -19.72 14.61 -1.97
C THR A 463 -18.96 13.56 -1.17
N ILE A 464 -19.15 13.54 0.14
CA ILE A 464 -18.41 12.70 1.08
C ILE A 464 -19.40 11.83 1.83
N PHE A 465 -19.17 10.52 1.86
CA PHE A 465 -19.91 9.58 2.68
C PHE A 465 -18.99 8.98 3.74
N HIS A 466 -19.45 8.91 4.99
CA HIS A 466 -18.65 8.40 6.09
C HIS A 466 -19.52 7.62 7.08
N GLY A 467 -18.99 6.53 7.64
CA GLY A 467 -19.71 5.72 8.62
C GLY A 467 -19.59 6.32 10.02
N GLY A 468 -20.70 6.54 10.72
CA GLY A 468 -20.67 7.11 12.08
C GLY A 468 -19.92 6.27 13.12
N LYS A 469 -19.67 4.98 12.82
CA LYS A 469 -18.90 4.02 13.64
C LYS A 469 -17.66 3.50 12.88
N ASP A 470 -17.09 4.29 11.98
CA ASP A 470 -15.85 3.94 11.30
C ASP A 470 -14.67 3.91 12.29
N GLU A 471 -14.19 2.70 12.62
CA GLU A 471 -13.03 2.50 13.49
C GLU A 471 -11.69 2.51 12.74
N VAL A 472 -11.71 2.54 11.40
CA VAL A 472 -10.51 2.54 10.56
C VAL A 472 -10.07 3.96 10.26
N ILE A 473 -11.01 4.81 9.83
CA ILE A 473 -10.78 6.22 9.56
C ILE A 473 -11.74 7.04 10.41
N PRO A 474 -11.24 7.94 11.28
CA PRO A 474 -12.11 8.78 12.10
C PRO A 474 -12.95 9.74 11.24
N VAL A 475 -14.21 9.99 11.64
CA VAL A 475 -15.15 10.87 10.94
C VAL A 475 -14.64 12.31 10.83
N GLU A 476 -13.77 12.73 11.74
CA GLU A 476 -13.09 14.03 11.73
C GLU A 476 -12.30 14.24 10.45
N CYS A 477 -11.85 13.18 9.78
CA CYS A 477 -11.18 13.28 8.49
C CYS A 477 -12.12 13.87 7.42
N SER A 478 -13.39 13.43 7.38
CA SER A 478 -14.39 13.98 6.45
C SER A 478 -14.73 15.44 6.77
N TYR A 479 -14.86 15.79 8.04
CA TYR A 479 -15.08 17.19 8.44
C TYR A 479 -13.86 18.07 8.15
N GLY A 480 -12.65 17.51 8.25
CA GLY A 480 -11.42 18.16 7.81
C GLY A 480 -11.45 18.49 6.32
N VAL A 481 -11.91 17.57 5.48
CA VAL A 481 -12.09 17.81 4.03
C VAL A 481 -13.10 18.93 3.80
N LYS A 482 -14.27 18.90 4.47
CA LYS A 482 -15.29 19.96 4.39
C LYS A 482 -14.75 21.34 4.80
N THR A 483 -13.91 21.38 5.82
CA THR A 483 -13.27 22.62 6.27
C THR A 483 -12.35 23.20 5.20
N LYS A 484 -11.63 22.33 4.47
CA LYS A 484 -10.72 22.74 3.39
C LYS A 484 -11.44 23.04 2.07
N VAL A 485 -12.52 22.32 1.77
CA VAL A 485 -13.35 22.48 0.57
C VAL A 485 -14.77 22.82 1.02
N PRO A 486 -15.10 24.12 1.25
CA PRO A 486 -16.38 24.52 1.83
C PRO A 486 -17.61 24.08 1.04
N ARG A 487 -17.49 23.91 -0.29
CA ARG A 487 -18.57 23.40 -1.15
C ARG A 487 -18.82 21.90 -1.04
N ALA A 488 -17.91 21.14 -0.40
CA ALA A 488 -18.11 19.70 -0.24
C ALA A 488 -19.35 19.41 0.61
N THR A 489 -20.08 18.34 0.34
CA THR A 489 -21.22 17.92 1.16
C THR A 489 -20.85 16.65 1.92
N VAL A 490 -21.08 16.60 3.25
CA VAL A 490 -20.72 15.44 4.08
C VAL A 490 -21.99 14.75 4.57
N HIS A 491 -22.10 13.45 4.27
CA HIS A 491 -23.13 12.55 4.74
C HIS A 491 -22.50 11.54 5.72
N VAL A 492 -22.76 11.74 7.02
CA VAL A 492 -22.41 10.76 8.05
C VAL A 492 -23.58 9.80 8.22
N ILE A 493 -23.34 8.52 7.96
CA ILE A 493 -24.37 7.49 8.01
C ILE A 493 -24.34 6.85 9.40
N PRO A 494 -25.41 6.97 10.21
CA PRO A 494 -25.42 6.43 11.56
C PRO A 494 -25.29 4.91 11.54
N ASP A 495 -24.63 4.36 12.56
CA ASP A 495 -24.45 2.92 12.79
C ASP A 495 -23.75 2.15 11.67
N LYS A 496 -23.07 2.84 10.75
CA LYS A 496 -22.24 2.22 9.71
C LYS A 496 -20.75 2.38 9.99
N ASP A 497 -19.99 1.37 9.63
CA ASP A 497 -18.53 1.30 9.70
C ASP A 497 -17.89 1.56 8.32
N HIS A 498 -16.57 1.39 8.25
CA HIS A 498 -15.74 1.63 7.06
C HIS A 498 -16.22 0.93 5.77
N ILE A 499 -16.87 -0.24 5.89
CA ILE A 499 -17.33 -1.07 4.77
C ILE A 499 -18.85 -1.03 4.64
N THR A 500 -19.58 -1.00 5.77
CA THR A 500 -21.05 -1.02 5.77
C THR A 500 -21.70 0.31 5.38
N ILE A 501 -20.90 1.36 5.15
CA ILE A 501 -21.35 2.54 4.39
C ILE A 501 -21.90 2.18 2.99
N VAL A 502 -21.39 1.09 2.39
CA VAL A 502 -21.89 0.51 1.14
C VAL A 502 -22.58 -0.83 1.38
N VAL A 503 -21.90 -1.75 2.09
CA VAL A 503 -22.42 -3.11 2.30
C VAL A 503 -23.62 -3.07 3.25
N GLY A 504 -24.78 -3.50 2.75
CA GLY A 504 -26.06 -3.38 3.45
C GLY A 504 -26.81 -2.08 3.16
N ARG A 505 -26.27 -1.20 2.31
CA ARG A 505 -26.90 0.03 1.79
C ARG A 505 -26.84 0.13 0.27
N GLN A 506 -26.67 -0.99 -0.44
CA GLN A 506 -26.33 -0.98 -1.86
C GLN A 506 -27.35 -0.24 -2.73
N LYS A 507 -28.65 -0.46 -2.50
CA LYS A 507 -29.74 0.18 -3.26
C LYS A 507 -29.84 1.67 -2.96
N ASP A 508 -29.77 2.05 -1.70
CA ASP A 508 -29.86 3.45 -1.29
C ASP A 508 -28.64 4.23 -1.76
N PHE A 509 -27.45 3.66 -1.59
CA PHE A 509 -26.21 4.30 -2.03
C PHE A 509 -26.12 4.40 -3.56
N ALA A 510 -26.60 3.39 -4.30
CA ALA A 510 -26.74 3.50 -5.75
C ALA A 510 -27.65 4.68 -6.15
N ARG A 511 -28.82 4.84 -5.50
CA ARG A 511 -29.74 5.96 -5.75
C ARG A 511 -29.09 7.32 -5.43
N GLU A 512 -28.37 7.42 -4.32
CA GLU A 512 -27.63 8.63 -3.92
C GLU A 512 -26.60 9.02 -4.99
N LEU A 513 -25.85 8.06 -5.53
CA LEU A 513 -24.90 8.29 -6.62
C LEU A 513 -25.58 8.77 -7.92
N GLU A 514 -26.71 8.16 -8.29
CA GLU A 514 -27.47 8.56 -9.48
C GLU A 514 -27.93 10.02 -9.40
N LEU A 515 -28.39 10.46 -8.23
CA LEU A 515 -28.79 11.84 -7.99
C LEU A 515 -27.61 12.82 -8.16
N ILE A 516 -26.44 12.45 -7.63
CA ILE A 516 -25.21 13.25 -7.76
C ILE A 516 -24.84 13.43 -9.24
N TRP A 517 -24.84 12.34 -10.02
CA TRP A 517 -24.47 12.42 -11.43
C TRP A 517 -25.49 13.19 -12.26
N GLN A 518 -26.79 13.01 -11.99
CA GLN A 518 -27.85 13.77 -12.66
C GLN A 518 -27.73 15.28 -12.39
N LYS A 519 -27.41 15.69 -11.17
CA LYS A 519 -27.20 17.11 -10.82
C LYS A 519 -26.00 17.70 -11.57
N SER A 520 -24.89 16.97 -11.60
CA SER A 520 -23.66 17.38 -12.29
C SER A 520 -23.85 17.50 -13.82
N THR A 521 -24.73 16.69 -14.42
CA THR A 521 -25.04 16.82 -15.86
C THR A 521 -25.84 18.07 -16.23
N LYS A 522 -26.52 18.71 -15.28
CA LYS A 522 -27.33 19.93 -15.53
C LYS A 522 -26.55 21.23 -15.40
N THR A 523 -25.34 21.20 -14.86
CA THR A 523 -24.50 22.36 -14.55
C THR A 523 -23.38 22.61 -15.57
N CYS A 524 -23.29 21.79 -16.63
CA CYS A 524 -22.31 21.89 -17.71
C CYS A 524 -22.91 22.42 -19.00
#